data_AF-A0A3N2M913-F1
#
_entry.id   AF-A0A3N2M913-F1
#
_cell.length_a   1.000
_cell.length_b   1.000
_cell.length_c   1.000
_cell.angle_alpha   90.00
_cell.angle_beta   90.00
_cell.angle_gamma   90.00
#
_symmetry.space_group_name_H-M   'P 1'
#
loop_
_entity.id
_entity.type
_entity.pdbx_description
1 polymer ?
#
loop_
_entity_poly.entity_id
_entity_poly.type
_entity_poly.pdbx_seq_one_letter_code
_entity_poly.pdbx_strand_id
1 'polypeptide(L)'
;MINPNDKSFRNYTDEAFIYGWCDDCGNGVVLSDVDEIKEDIDKLYANFCAEHGTEPLYAMCEIVWKDEKFIEPSPVTVKLSSDADDATDEKIFFYCDGIEDLKSLAVFGVEDFVITSCNYLTNEL
;
A
#
# COMPACT_ATOMS: atom_id res chain seq x y z
N MET A 1 21.53 -0.53 0.75
CA MET A 1 22.56 -1.46 0.25
C MET A 1 23.84 -0.69 -0.07
N ILE A 2 24.93 -1.11 0.58
CA ILE A 2 26.28 -0.55 0.38
C ILE A 2 27.13 -1.63 -0.27
N ASN A 3 27.87 -1.30 -1.33
CA ASN A 3 28.83 -2.23 -1.92
C ASN A 3 30.05 -2.34 -0.97
N PRO A 4 30.40 -3.54 -0.49
CA PRO A 4 31.45 -3.71 0.52
C PRO A 4 32.86 -3.41 -0.01
N ASN A 5 33.08 -3.43 -1.32
CA ASN A 5 34.40 -3.22 -1.91
C ASN A 5 34.79 -1.73 -2.01
N ASP A 6 33.83 -0.88 -2.38
CA ASP A 6 34.06 0.56 -2.63
C ASP A 6 33.35 1.45 -1.61
N LYS A 7 32.55 0.86 -0.71
CA LYS A 7 31.70 1.54 0.28
C LYS A 7 30.69 2.51 -0.35
N SER A 8 30.44 2.39 -1.66
CA SER A 8 29.44 3.20 -2.34
C SER A 8 28.04 2.77 -1.94
N PHE A 9 27.19 3.76 -1.65
CA PHE A 9 25.76 3.55 -1.55
C PHE A 9 25.20 3.23 -2.95
N ARG A 10 24.36 2.19 -3.04
CA ARG A 10 23.74 1.78 -4.31
C ARG A 10 22.27 2.19 -4.34
N ASN A 11 21.52 1.75 -3.36
CA ASN A 11 20.08 1.95 -3.23
C ASN A 11 19.66 1.57 -1.82
N TYR A 12 18.48 2.00 -1.37
CA TYR A 12 17.86 1.48 -0.16
C TYR A 12 17.43 0.02 -0.37
N THR A 13 17.51 -0.80 0.68
CA THR A 13 16.93 -2.15 0.67
C THR A 13 15.44 -2.05 0.98
N ASP A 14 14.66 -3.06 0.61
CA ASP A 14 13.20 -3.08 0.80
C ASP A 14 12.81 -2.91 2.29
N GLU A 15 13.69 -3.31 3.20
CA GLU A 15 13.52 -3.16 4.65
C GLU A 15 13.93 -1.79 5.22
N ALA A 16 14.59 -0.94 4.43
CA ALA A 16 15.19 0.31 4.91
C ALA A 16 14.16 1.36 5.37
N PHE A 17 12.90 1.18 4.98
CA PHE A 17 11.79 2.06 5.35
C PHE A 17 10.90 1.46 6.45
N ILE A 18 11.27 0.29 7.00
CA ILE A 18 10.50 -0.34 8.07
C ILE A 18 10.86 0.32 9.42
N TYR A 19 12.14 0.64 9.64
CA TYR A 19 12.62 1.15 10.93
C TYR A 19 13.51 2.39 10.77
N GLY A 20 13.17 3.45 11.50
CA GLY A 20 13.93 4.68 11.61
C GLY A 20 14.58 4.79 12.98
N TRP A 21 15.87 5.10 13.03
CA TRP A 21 16.56 5.43 14.27
C TRP A 21 16.60 6.95 14.45
N CYS A 22 16.15 7.44 15.60
CA CYS A 22 16.29 8.85 15.96
C CYS A 22 17.44 9.02 16.95
N ASP A 23 18.55 9.64 16.51
CA ASP A 23 19.72 9.87 17.36
C ASP A 23 19.45 10.80 18.55
N ASP A 24 18.53 11.75 18.40
CA ASP A 24 18.16 12.67 19.47
C ASP A 24 17.34 11.97 20.57
N CYS A 25 16.47 11.04 20.18
CA CYS A 25 15.63 10.27 21.10
C CYS A 25 16.30 9.00 21.62
N GLY A 26 17.33 8.50 20.93
CA GLY A 26 18.02 7.25 21.25
C GLY A 26 17.12 6.01 21.11
N ASN A 27 16.11 6.05 20.24
CA ASN A 27 15.19 4.95 20.03
C ASN A 27 14.89 4.74 18.54
N GLY A 28 14.57 3.49 18.18
CA GLY A 28 14.02 3.11 16.89
C GLY A 28 12.50 3.23 16.88
N VAL A 29 11.94 3.72 15.77
CA VAL A 29 10.49 3.73 15.50
C VAL A 29 10.21 2.96 14.22
N VAL A 30 9.08 2.27 14.16
CA VAL A 30 8.57 1.72 12.90
C VAL A 30 8.11 2.91 12.06
N LEU A 31 8.64 3.05 10.84
CA LEU A 31 8.26 4.13 9.92
C LEU A 31 7.08 3.74 9.02
N SER A 32 6.96 2.45 8.72
CA SER A 32 5.85 1.87 7.98
C SER A 32 5.57 0.48 8.56
N ASP A 33 4.46 0.35 9.28
CA ASP A 33 4.01 -0.93 9.81
C ASP A 33 3.12 -1.59 8.77
N VAL A 34 3.75 -2.37 7.90
CA VAL A 34 3.07 -3.08 6.82
C VAL A 34 2.10 -4.11 7.38
N ASP A 35 2.38 -4.68 8.54
CA ASP A 35 1.50 -5.67 9.17
C ASP A 35 0.26 -4.98 9.76
N GLU A 36 0.39 -3.79 10.36
CA GLU A 36 -0.76 -2.96 10.79
C GLU A 36 -1.67 -2.62 9.60
N ILE A 37 -1.10 -2.19 8.47
CA ILE A 37 -1.88 -1.88 7.27
C ILE A 37 -2.65 -3.11 6.77
N LYS A 38 -2.01 -4.28 6.75
CA LYS A 38 -2.66 -5.54 6.35
C LYS A 38 -3.78 -5.93 7.32
N GLU A 39 -3.55 -5.82 8.62
CA GLU A 39 -4.56 -6.09 9.63
C GLU A 39 -5.76 -5.15 9.50
N ASP A 40 -5.54 -3.88 9.17
CA ASP A 40 -6.61 -2.92 8.98
C ASP A 40 -7.41 -3.19 7.70
N ILE A 41 -6.75 -3.59 6.61
CA ILE A 41 -7.43 -4.08 5.40
C ILE A 41 -8.29 -5.32 5.73
N ASP A 42 -7.76 -6.28 6.50
CA ASP A 42 -8.48 -7.48 6.89
C ASP A 42 -9.71 -7.15 7.76
N LYS A 43 -9.58 -6.21 8.70
CA LYS A 43 -10.70 -5.71 9.52
C LYS A 43 -11.77 -5.05 8.65
N LEU A 44 -11.37 -4.18 7.72
CA LEU A 44 -12.29 -3.51 6.81
C LEU A 44 -13.04 -4.51 5.94
N TYR A 45 -12.34 -5.50 5.37
CA TYR A 45 -12.96 -6.55 4.57
C TYR A 45 -13.94 -7.39 5.38
N ALA A 46 -13.55 -7.83 6.58
CA ALA A 46 -14.43 -8.59 7.46
C ALA A 46 -15.70 -7.80 7.83
N ASN A 47 -15.56 -6.51 8.15
CA ASN A 47 -16.70 -5.64 8.46
C ASN A 47 -17.61 -5.46 7.24
N PHE A 48 -17.03 -5.20 6.07
CA PHE A 48 -17.78 -5.03 4.82
C PHE A 48 -18.59 -6.28 4.47
N CYS A 49 -17.94 -7.44 4.48
CA CYS A 49 -18.59 -8.72 4.19
C CYS A 49 -19.69 -9.04 5.22
N ALA A 50 -19.50 -8.70 6.50
CA ALA A 50 -20.51 -8.88 7.52
C ALA A 50 -21.73 -7.95 7.34
N GLU A 51 -21.51 -6.72 6.87
CA GLU A 51 -22.57 -5.73 6.66
C GLU A 51 -23.36 -5.96 5.36
N HIS A 52 -22.66 -6.24 4.26
CA HIS A 52 -23.27 -6.31 2.93
C HIS A 52 -23.56 -7.74 2.45
N GLY A 53 -22.93 -8.75 3.04
CA GLY A 53 -23.07 -10.15 2.62
C GLY A 53 -22.46 -10.47 1.26
N THR A 54 -21.68 -9.54 0.69
CA THR A 54 -20.96 -9.70 -0.57
C THR A 54 -19.54 -9.18 -0.43
N GLU A 55 -18.66 -9.61 -1.33
CA GLU A 55 -17.29 -9.08 -1.40
C GLU A 55 -17.30 -7.64 -1.95
N PRO A 56 -16.34 -6.80 -1.54
CA PRO A 56 -16.15 -5.46 -2.08
C PRO A 56 -15.51 -5.50 -3.48
N LEU A 57 -15.94 -4.59 -4.35
CA LEU A 57 -15.42 -4.43 -5.71
C LEU A 57 -14.27 -3.43 -5.78
N TYR A 58 -14.24 -2.45 -4.87
CA TYR A 58 -13.27 -1.38 -4.87
C TYR A 58 -12.74 -1.08 -3.47
N ALA A 59 -11.49 -0.63 -3.41
CA ALA A 59 -10.83 -0.12 -2.23
C ALA A 59 -10.38 1.33 -2.45
N MET A 60 -10.75 2.21 -1.54
CA MET A 60 -10.22 3.58 -1.51
C MET A 60 -9.01 3.61 -0.58
N CYS A 61 -7.82 3.79 -1.16
CA CYS A 61 -6.55 3.70 -0.46
C CYS A 61 -5.76 5.00 -0.60
N GLU A 62 -4.69 5.12 0.17
CA GLU A 62 -3.66 6.13 -0.02
C GLU A 62 -2.37 5.45 -0.42
N ILE A 63 -1.70 6.02 -1.43
CA ILE A 63 -0.39 5.56 -1.88
C ILE A 63 0.67 6.62 -1.70
N VAL A 64 1.91 6.17 -1.56
CA VAL A 64 3.10 7.00 -1.69
C VAL A 64 3.94 6.47 -2.84
N TRP A 65 4.42 7.38 -3.69
CA TRP A 65 5.31 7.04 -4.79
C TRP A 65 6.73 6.80 -4.27
N LYS A 66 7.44 5.88 -4.90
CA LYS A 66 8.84 5.58 -4.58
C LYS A 66 9.81 6.65 -5.14
N ASP A 67 9.33 7.58 -5.94
CA ASP A 67 10.09 8.73 -6.44
C ASP A 67 10.12 9.86 -5.38
N GLU A 68 11.31 10.42 -5.15
CA GLU A 68 11.60 11.50 -4.19
C GLU A 68 10.77 12.78 -4.41
N LYS A 69 10.11 12.94 -5.56
CA LYS A 69 9.31 14.13 -5.89
C LYS A 69 7.88 14.12 -5.32
N PHE A 70 7.34 12.96 -4.95
CA PHE A 70 5.94 12.81 -4.55
C PHE A 70 5.83 12.09 -3.20
N ILE A 71 6.15 12.83 -2.14
CA ILE A 71 6.25 12.31 -0.77
C ILE A 71 4.89 12.37 -0.04
N GLU A 72 3.91 13.10 -0.57
CA GLU A 72 2.58 13.21 0.05
C GLU A 72 1.68 12.03 -0.35
N PRO A 73 0.99 11.39 0.62
CA PRO A 73 0.02 10.34 0.33
C PRO A 73 -1.06 10.84 -0.63
N SER A 74 -1.30 10.07 -1.69
CA SER A 74 -2.27 10.38 -2.73
C SER A 74 -3.43 9.40 -2.66
N PRO A 75 -4.69 9.87 -2.58
CA PRO A 75 -5.85 8.99 -2.55
C PRO A 75 -6.06 8.36 -3.93
N VAL A 76 -6.30 7.05 -3.96
CA VAL A 76 -6.49 6.25 -5.17
C VAL A 76 -7.62 5.25 -5.01
N THR A 77 -8.29 4.95 -6.12
CA THR A 77 -9.29 3.89 -6.17
C THR A 77 -8.68 2.65 -6.82
N VAL A 78 -8.65 1.54 -6.08
CA VAL A 78 -8.14 0.24 -6.55
C VAL A 78 -9.33 -0.69 -6.79
N LYS A 79 -9.37 -1.35 -7.94
CA LYS A 79 -10.36 -2.40 -8.22
C LYS A 79 -9.87 -3.72 -7.66
N LEU A 80 -10.74 -4.45 -6.97
CA LEU A 80 -10.43 -5.75 -6.36
C LEU A 80 -10.82 -6.94 -7.25
N SER A 81 -10.94 -6.71 -8.56
CA SER A 81 -11.05 -7.76 -9.56
C SER A 81 -10.18 -7.44 -10.77
N SER A 82 -9.72 -8.49 -11.45
CA SER A 82 -8.94 -8.35 -12.70
C SER A 82 -9.79 -7.97 -13.91
N ASP A 83 -11.12 -7.92 -13.77
CA ASP A 83 -12.03 -7.59 -14.85
C ASP A 83 -12.01 -6.09 -15.12
N ALA A 84 -11.36 -5.67 -16.21
CA ALA A 84 -11.45 -4.30 -16.68
C ALA A 84 -12.89 -4.00 -17.17
N ASP A 85 -13.44 -2.87 -16.72
CA ASP A 85 -14.73 -2.35 -17.21
C ASP A 85 -14.48 -0.95 -17.78
N ASP A 86 -14.61 -0.82 -19.11
CA ASP A 86 -14.40 0.41 -19.88
C ASP A 86 -15.16 1.61 -19.29
N ALA A 87 -16.29 1.39 -18.59
CA ALA A 87 -17.08 2.47 -18.00
C ALA A 87 -16.46 3.09 -16.73
N THR A 88 -15.59 2.36 -16.03
CA THR A 88 -14.98 2.78 -14.75
C THR A 88 -13.46 2.90 -14.81
N ASP A 89 -12.83 2.42 -15.87
CA ASP A 89 -11.38 2.35 -16.06
C ASP A 89 -10.69 3.70 -15.84
N GLU A 90 -11.26 4.81 -16.32
CA GLU A 90 -10.67 6.15 -16.15
C GLU A 90 -10.55 6.61 -14.69
N LYS A 91 -11.35 6.04 -13.78
CA LYS A 91 -11.32 6.35 -12.35
C LYS A 91 -10.49 5.36 -11.54
N ILE A 92 -10.12 4.22 -12.13
CA ILE A 92 -9.39 3.15 -11.46
C ILE A 92 -7.89 3.44 -11.62
N PHE A 93 -7.19 3.49 -10.49
CA PHE A 93 -5.76 3.68 -10.47
C PHE A 93 -5.01 2.36 -10.72
N PHE A 94 -5.48 1.28 -10.10
CA PHE A 94 -4.82 -0.02 -10.16
C PHE A 94 -5.83 -1.15 -10.02
N TYR A 95 -5.49 -2.32 -10.58
CA TYR A 95 -6.31 -3.52 -10.57
C TYR A 95 -5.63 -4.61 -9.77
N CYS A 96 -6.36 -5.20 -8.84
CA CYS A 96 -5.93 -6.29 -7.99
C CYS A 96 -6.84 -7.51 -8.17
N ASP A 97 -6.27 -8.71 -8.04
CA ASP A 97 -7.05 -9.96 -7.94
C ASP A 97 -7.46 -10.22 -6.47
N GLY A 98 -8.36 -9.37 -5.97
CA GLY A 98 -8.88 -9.45 -4.61
C GLY A 98 -8.02 -8.79 -3.53
N ILE A 99 -8.39 -9.02 -2.27
CA ILE A 99 -7.82 -8.37 -1.09
C ILE A 99 -6.38 -8.81 -0.81
N GLU A 100 -6.03 -10.06 -1.05
CA GLU A 100 -4.65 -10.52 -0.83
C GLU A 100 -3.65 -9.80 -1.73
N ASP A 101 -4.06 -9.53 -2.97
CA ASP A 101 -3.26 -8.77 -3.92
C ASP A 101 -3.17 -7.28 -3.51
N LEU A 102 -4.27 -6.68 -3.05
CA LEU A 102 -4.25 -5.34 -2.44
C LEU A 102 -3.28 -5.26 -1.25
N LYS A 103 -3.28 -6.25 -0.36
CA LYS A 103 -2.37 -6.33 0.80
C LYS A 103 -0.90 -6.44 0.37
N SER A 104 -0.64 -7.05 -0.79
CA SER A 104 0.71 -7.16 -1.32
C SER A 104 1.30 -5.79 -1.72
N LEU A 105 0.45 -4.83 -2.12
CA LEU A 105 0.84 -3.47 -2.49
C LEU A 105 1.26 -2.60 -1.29
N ALA A 106 0.95 -3.02 -0.06
CA ALA A 106 1.47 -2.37 1.15
C ALA A 106 2.96 -2.72 1.40
N VAL A 107 3.47 -3.77 0.77
CA VAL A 107 4.89 -4.15 0.84
C VAL A 107 5.67 -3.38 -0.23
N PHE A 108 6.93 -3.05 0.06
CA PHE A 108 7.84 -2.52 -0.95
C PHE A 108 8.10 -3.57 -2.05
N GLY A 109 7.32 -3.52 -3.13
CA GLY A 109 7.35 -4.48 -4.23
C GLY A 109 7.99 -3.97 -5.52
N VAL A 110 7.54 -4.50 -6.65
CA VAL A 110 8.01 -4.11 -8.01
C VAL A 110 7.37 -2.81 -8.48
N GLU A 111 6.16 -2.50 -8.02
CA GLU A 111 5.42 -1.30 -8.41
C GLU A 111 6.13 -0.01 -8.01
N ASP A 112 5.87 1.10 -8.71
CA ASP A 112 6.47 2.40 -8.43
C ASP A 112 5.85 3.13 -7.21
N PHE A 113 4.90 2.49 -6.53
CA PHE A 113 4.20 3.02 -5.36
C PHE A 113 4.07 1.96 -4.26
N VAL A 114 3.64 2.38 -3.08
CA VAL A 114 3.22 1.52 -1.98
C VAL A 114 1.91 2.04 -1.38
N ILE A 115 1.03 1.14 -0.95
CA ILE A 115 -0.16 1.51 -0.16
C ILE A 115 0.28 1.80 1.27
N THR A 116 -0.10 2.97 1.79
CA THR A 116 0.18 3.39 3.16
C THR A 116 -1.05 3.35 4.06
N SER A 117 -2.24 3.34 3.47
CA SER A 117 -3.51 3.25 4.20
C SER A 117 -4.62 2.74 3.28
N CYS A 118 -5.59 2.02 3.85
CA CYS A 118 -6.85 1.69 3.21
C CYS A 118 -7.97 2.34 4.03
N ASN A 119 -8.69 3.29 3.43
CA ASN A 119 -9.68 4.10 4.15
C ASN A 119 -11.03 3.39 4.26
N TYR A 120 -11.52 2.82 3.16
CA TYR A 120 -12.78 2.07 3.14
C TYR A 120 -12.91 1.19 1.89
N LEU A 121 -13.84 0.24 1.95
CA LEU A 121 -14.19 -0.67 0.87
C LEU A 121 -15.62 -0.35 0.37
N THR A 122 -15.87 -0.49 -0.92
CA THR A 122 -17.14 -0.09 -1.53
C THR A 122 -17.47 -0.91 -2.79
N ASN A 123 -18.76 -0.97 -3.11
CA ASN A 123 -19.27 -1.48 -4.39
C ASN A 123 -19.76 -0.37 -5.33
N GLU A 124 -19.64 0.89 -4.90
CA GLU A 124 -20.07 2.10 -5.62
C GLU A 124 -18.88 3.02 -5.92
N LEU A 125 -18.91 3.70 -7.06
CA LEU A 125 -17.80 4.47 -7.65
C LEU A 125 -18.26 5.79 -8.28
#